data_AF-A0A7V9QBU0-F1
#
_entry.id   AF-A0A7V9QBU0-F1
#
_cell.length_a   1.000
_cell.length_b   1.000
_cell.length_c   1.000
_cell.angle_alpha   90.00
_cell.angle_beta   90.00
_cell.angle_gamma   90.00
#
_symmetry.space_group_name_H-M   'P 1'
#
loop_
_entity.id
_entity.type
_entity.pdbx_description
1 polymer ?
#
loop_
_entity_poly.entity_id
_entity_poly.type
_entity_poly.pdbx_seq_one_letter_code
_entity_poly.pdbx_strand_id
1 'polypeptide(L)' 'EMRRARNQEAVDSALAALIQSARAGENVVPAMLDAVREYATLYEIRHALEEVFGAYQEPVFF' A
#
# COMPACT_ATOMS: atom_id res chain seq x y z
N GLU A 1 3.69 7.59 18.53
CA GLU A 1 4.24 6.32 19.07
C GLU A 1 4.53 5.27 18.01
N MET A 2 3.55 4.62 17.37
CA MET A 2 3.78 3.49 16.44
C MET A 2 4.88 3.73 15.37
N ARG A 3 4.82 4.83 14.62
CA ARG A 3 5.81 5.15 13.58
C ARG A 3 7.24 5.35 14.10
N ARG A 4 7.41 5.74 15.37
CA ARG A 4 8.74 5.96 15.97
C ARG A 4 9.39 4.66 16.44
N ALA A 5 8.59 3.62 16.67
CA ALA A 5 9.04 2.36 17.24
C ALA A 5 9.17 1.22 16.21
N ARG A 6 8.57 1.38 15.01
CA ARG A 6 8.65 0.38 13.94
C ARG A 6 9.97 0.47 13.16
N ASN A 7 10.33 -0.61 12.49
CA ASN A 7 11.42 -0.60 11.51
C ASN A 7 10.93 0.07 10.22
N GLN A 8 11.41 1.29 9.94
CA GLN A 8 10.95 2.04 8.76
C GLN A 8 11.41 1.39 7.44
N GLU A 9 12.61 0.83 7.39
CA GLU A 9 13.12 0.16 6.17
C GLU A 9 12.29 -1.08 5.82
N ALA A 10 11.84 -1.83 6.84
CA ALA A 10 10.98 -3.00 6.62
C ALA A 10 9.60 -2.60 6.08
N VAL A 11 9.02 -1.50 6.59
CA VAL A 11 7.77 -0.93 6.05
C VAL A 11 7.95 -0.50 4.60
N ASP A 12 9.01 0.23 4.30
CA ASP A 12 9.26 0.74 2.96
C ASP A 12 9.45 -0.41 1.95
N SER A 13 10.18 -1.47 2.35
CA SER A 13 10.34 -2.69 1.55
C SER A 13 9.02 -3.42 1.32
N ALA A 14 8.18 -3.56 2.36
CA ALA A 14 6.89 -4.24 2.23
C ALA A 14 5.91 -3.46 1.35
N LEU A 15 5.88 -2.13 1.46
CA LEU A 15 5.07 -1.26 0.58
C LEU A 15 5.58 -1.29 -0.86
N ALA A 16 6.90 -1.34 -1.08
CA ALA A 16 7.46 -1.50 -2.42
C ALA A 16 7.05 -2.83 -3.06
N ALA A 17 7.08 -3.93 -2.30
CA ALA A 17 6.60 -5.24 -2.78
C ALA A 17 5.10 -5.20 -3.13
N LEU A 18 4.29 -4.54 -2.31
CA LEU A 18 2.86 -4.34 -2.58
C LEU A 18 2.63 -3.58 -3.90
N ILE A 19 3.38 -2.51 -4.15
CA ILE A 19 3.33 -1.76 -5.42
C ILE A 19 3.70 -2.66 -6.59
N GLN A 20 4.73 -3.50 -6.46
CA GLN A 20 5.14 -4.41 -7.54
C GLN A 20 4.05 -5.44 -7.86
N SER A 21 3.46 -6.10 -6.85
CA SER A 21 2.35 -7.03 -7.07
C SER A 21 1.14 -6.35 -7.71
N ALA A 22 0.83 -5.12 -7.30
CA ALA A 22 -0.24 -4.32 -7.90
C ALA A 22 0.05 -3.99 -9.38
N ARG A 23 1.29 -3.60 -9.72
CA ARG A 23 1.72 -3.31 -11.11
C ARG A 23 1.72 -4.57 -11.98
N ALA A 24 2.06 -5.72 -11.40
CA ALA A 24 2.07 -7.00 -12.10
C ALA A 24 0.66 -7.60 -12.30
N GLY A 25 -0.38 -7.02 -11.69
CA GLY A 25 -1.74 -7.59 -11.72
C GLY A 25 -1.89 -8.87 -10.93
N GLU A 26 -0.97 -9.12 -9.97
CA GLU A 26 -0.99 -10.29 -9.10
C GLU A 26 -1.93 -10.08 -7.90
N ASN A 27 -2.16 -11.16 -7.14
CA ASN A 27 -2.89 -11.04 -5.89
C ASN A 27 -2.11 -10.16 -4.90
N VAL A 28 -2.66 -9.00 -4.55
CA VAL A 28 -2.04 -8.03 -3.63
C VAL A 28 -2.19 -8.40 -2.15
N VAL A 29 -3.07 -9.35 -1.81
CA VAL A 29 -3.37 -9.68 -0.40
C VAL A 29 -2.14 -10.20 0.36
N PRO A 30 -1.31 -11.12 -0.18
CA PRO A 30 -0.07 -11.55 0.50
C PRO A 30 0.86 -10.38 0.85
N ALA A 31 1.20 -9.53 -0.12
CA ALA A 31 2.08 -8.37 0.11
C ALA A 31 1.45 -7.33 1.06
N MET A 32 0.12 -7.16 1.02
CA MET A 32 -0.59 -6.29 1.94
C MET A 32 -0.51 -6.79 3.39
N LEU A 33 -0.62 -8.10 3.60
CA LEU A 33 -0.44 -8.69 4.94
C LEU A 33 0.99 -8.49 5.46
N ASP A 34 1.99 -8.56 4.60
CA ASP A 34 3.38 -8.26 4.97
C ASP A 34 3.54 -6.79 5.39
N ALA A 35 2.96 -5.85 4.65
CA ALA A 35 2.95 -4.44 5.05
C ALA A 35 2.27 -4.23 6.41
N VAL A 36 1.15 -4.90 6.67
CA VAL A 36 0.45 -4.83 7.97
C VAL A 36 1.31 -5.40 9.10
N ARG A 37 2.03 -6.50 8.88
CA ARG A 37 2.94 -7.12 9.87
C ARG A 37 4.09 -6.19 10.25
N GLU A 38 4.58 -5.40 9.30
CA GLU A 38 5.60 -4.37 9.54
C GLU A 38 5.03 -3.07 10.16
N TYR A 39 3.75 -3.07 10.57
CA TYR A 39 3.05 -1.91 11.11
C TYR A 39 2.96 -0.74 10.11
N ALA A 40 2.75 -1.05 8.82
CA ALA A 40 2.25 -0.07 7.87
C ALA A 40 0.83 0.37 8.27
N THR A 41 0.56 1.67 8.14
CA THR A 41 -0.75 2.24 8.41
C THR A 41 -1.70 1.99 7.24
N LEU A 42 -3.00 2.07 7.52
CA LEU A 42 -4.03 2.05 6.48
C LEU A 42 -3.79 3.10 5.39
N TYR A 43 -3.37 4.32 5.77
CA TYR A 43 -3.08 5.38 4.81
C TYR A 43 -1.89 5.03 3.90
N GLU A 44 -0.80 4.48 4.45
CA GLU A 44 0.38 4.09 3.66
C GLU A 44 0.05 2.99 2.66
N ILE A 45 -0.73 1.98 3.07
CA ILE A 45 -1.20 0.92 2.18
C ILE A 45 -2.14 1.48 1.09
N ARG A 46 -3.11 2.33 1.46
CA ARG A 46 -4.03 2.99 0.51
C ARG A 46 -3.27 3.89 -0.47
N HIS A 47 -2.24 4.59 -0.02
CA HIS A 47 -1.45 5.48 -0.86
C HIS A 47 -0.58 4.69 -1.85
N ALA A 48 0.08 3.62 -1.38
CA ALA A 48 0.85 2.73 -2.25
C ALA A 48 -0.01 2.13 -3.39
N LEU A 49 -1.26 1.74 -3.11
CA LEU A 49 -2.17 1.23 -4.13
C LEU A 49 -2.69 2.34 -5.07
N GLU A 50 -2.87 3.57 -4.56
CA GLU A 50 -3.26 4.74 -5.36
C GLU A 50 -2.21 5.09 -6.41
N GLU A 51 -0.92 4.92 -6.12
CA GLU A 51 0.15 5.15 -7.10
C GLU A 51 0.07 4.24 -8.33
N VAL A 52 -0.62 3.11 -8.22
CA VAL A 52 -0.77 2.13 -9.31
C VAL A 52 -2.14 2.24 -9.95
N PHE A 53 -3.20 2.27 -9.15
CA PHE A 53 -4.58 2.21 -9.64
C PHE A 53 -5.24 3.58 -9.79
N GLY A 54 -4.63 4.63 -9.24
CA GLY A 54 -5.25 5.94 -9.10
C GLY A 54 -6.35 5.96 -8.06
N ALA A 55 -7.12 7.04 -8.06
CA ALA A 55 -8.34 7.19 -7.29
C ALA A 55 -9.54 7.24 -8.23
N TYR A 56 -10.62 6.56 -7.84
CA TYR A 56 -11.88 6.71 -8.56
C TYR A 56 -12.43 8.13 -8.41
N GLN A 57 -12.80 8.74 -9.52
CA GLN A 57 -13.54 10.00 -9.58
C GLN A 57 -14.88 9.73 -10.26
N GLU A 58 -15.96 10.06 -9.57
CA GLU A 58 -17.31 9.88 -10.10
C GLU A 58 -17.52 10.80 -11.32
N PRO A 59 -17.98 10.27 -12.47
CA PRO A 59 -18.25 11.09 -13.64
C PRO A 59 -19.46 11.99 -13.39
N VAL A 60 -19.32 13.28 -13.71
CA VAL A 60 -20.43 14.24 -13.58
C VAL A 60 -21.28 14.21 -14.85
N PHE A 61 -22.57 13.89 -14.70
CA PHE A 61 -23.56 13.95 -15.78
C PHE A 61 -24.43 15.20 -15.59
N PHE A 62 -24.57 16.02 -16.63
CA PHE A 62 -25.43 17.21 -16.68
C PHE A 62 -26.45 17.09 -17.80
#